data_AF-A0A972LGL2-F1
#
_entry.id   AF-A0A972LGL2-F1
#
_cell.length_a   1.000
_cell.length_b   1.000
_cell.length_c   1.000
_cell.angle_alpha   90.00
_cell.angle_beta   90.00
_cell.angle_gamma   90.00
#
_symmetry.space_group_name_H-M   'P 1'
#
loop_
_entity.id
_entity.type
_entity.pdbx_description
1 polymer ?
#
loop_
_entity_poly.entity_id
_entity_poly.type
_entity_poly.pdbx_seq_one_letter_code
_entity_poly.pdbx_strand_id
1 'polypeptide(L)'
;MGGSAALKLVLNAGPVVKMVIAILLFFSVFSWAIILYKWRFFARARKENQSFLRLYDSGYNKKALLQASRHLLVSPLARIYRAVYSEDSTNREELRRALRRYATLESARLERYLNFLATTGSTTPFIGLFGTVWGIMNSFHGIGAAGSAS
;
A
#
# COMPACT_ATOMS: atom_id res chain seq x y z
N MET A 1 -16.67 31.65 -0.07
CA MET A 1 -15.73 32.76 0.21
C MET A 1 -14.67 32.45 1.28
N GLY A 2 -14.35 31.17 1.59
CA GLY A 2 -13.33 30.81 2.60
C GLY A 2 -11.99 30.29 2.06
N GLY A 3 -11.96 29.80 0.80
CA GLY A 3 -10.75 29.21 0.22
C GLY A 3 -9.59 30.20 0.07
N SER A 4 -9.86 31.47 -0.25
CA SER A 4 -8.85 32.52 -0.36
C SER A 4 -8.24 32.89 0.99
N ALA A 5 -9.00 32.80 2.09
CA ALA A 5 -8.50 33.09 3.44
C ALA A 5 -7.54 31.99 3.92
N ALA A 6 -7.92 30.72 3.77
CA ALA A 6 -7.06 29.59 4.11
C ALA A 6 -5.77 29.57 3.27
N LEU A 7 -5.88 29.82 1.97
CA LEU A 7 -4.72 29.94 1.07
C LEU A 7 -3.79 31.07 1.49
N LYS A 8 -4.33 32.26 1.82
CA LYS A 8 -3.54 33.38 2.33
C LYS A 8 -2.83 33.05 3.64
N LEU A 9 -3.47 32.29 4.53
CA LEU A 9 -2.90 31.89 5.82
C LEU A 9 -1.72 30.93 5.64
N VAL A 10 -1.84 29.97 4.71
CA VAL A 10 -0.74 29.07 4.33
C VAL A 10 0.37 29.81 3.58
N LEU A 11 0.01 30.74 2.70
CA LEU A 11 0.98 31.57 1.94
C LEU A 11 1.77 32.52 2.86
N ASN A 12 1.18 32.99 3.95
CA ASN A 12 1.85 33.81 4.95
C ASN A 12 2.61 32.99 6.00
N ALA A 13 2.46 31.66 6.01
CA ALA A 13 3.19 30.80 6.93
C ALA A 13 4.69 30.76 6.61
N GLY A 14 5.51 30.49 7.63
CA GLY A 14 6.95 30.37 7.50
C GLY A 14 7.37 29.25 6.52
N PRO A 15 8.60 29.32 5.98
CA PRO A 15 9.09 28.37 4.98
C PRO A 15 9.04 26.90 5.46
N VAL A 16 9.29 26.68 6.76
CA VAL A 16 9.21 25.34 7.37
C VAL A 16 7.79 24.76 7.33
N VAL A 17 6.77 25.56 7.66
CA VAL A 17 5.37 25.12 7.65
C VAL A 17 4.91 24.78 6.22
N LYS A 18 5.33 25.57 5.23
CA LYS A 18 5.06 25.29 3.82
C LYS A 18 5.69 23.97 3.36
N MET A 19 6.94 23.71 3.76
CA MET A 19 7.61 22.44 3.46
C MET A 19 6.89 21.24 4.08
N VAL A 20 6.45 21.35 5.34
CA VAL A 20 5.66 20.31 6.02
C VAL A 20 4.37 20.02 5.25
N ILE A 21 3.59 21.04 4.90
CA ILE A 21 2.34 20.88 4.14
C ILE A 21 2.60 20.24 2.77
N ALA A 22 3.67 20.64 2.08
CA ALA A 22 4.04 20.06 0.78
C ALA A 22 4.37 18.56 0.90
N ILE A 23 5.14 18.16 1.91
CA ILE A 23 5.47 16.74 2.17
C ILE A 23 4.20 15.94 2.49
N LEU A 24 3.32 16.47 3.34
CA LEU A 24 2.06 15.82 3.69
C LEU A 24 1.14 15.64 2.47
N LEU A 25 1.07 16.66 1.61
CA LEU A 25 0.29 16.60 0.37
C LEU A 25 0.86 15.56 -0.59
N PHE A 26 2.19 15.51 -0.75
CA PHE A 26 2.86 14.49 -1.54
C PHE A 26 2.54 13.08 -1.04
N PHE A 27 2.69 12.81 0.26
CA PHE A 27 2.37 11.50 0.84
C PHE A 27 0.88 11.14 0.72
N SER A 28 -0.02 12.12 0.81
CA SER A 28 -1.46 11.90 0.62
C SER A 28 -1.77 11.43 -0.81
N VAL A 29 -1.24 12.11 -1.83
CA VAL A 29 -1.41 11.71 -3.24
C VAL A 29 -0.79 10.35 -3.50
N PHE A 30 0.41 10.10 -2.96
CA PHE A 30 1.10 8.82 -3.11
C PHE A 30 0.35 7.67 -2.45
N SER A 31 -0.22 7.90 -1.26
CA SER A 31 -1.06 6.93 -0.54
C SER A 31 -2.29 6.55 -1.35
N TRP A 32 -3.01 7.53 -1.90
CA TRP A 32 -4.16 7.29 -2.78
C TRP A 32 -3.80 6.52 -4.05
N ALA A 33 -2.65 6.83 -4.67
CA ALA A 33 -2.17 6.08 -5.83
C ALA A 33 -1.93 4.59 -5.51
N ILE A 34 -1.32 4.30 -4.36
CA ILE A 34 -1.10 2.92 -3.89
C ILE A 34 -2.44 2.23 -3.60
N ILE A 35 -3.37 2.90 -2.91
CA ILE A 35 -4.69 2.36 -2.57
C ILE A 35 -5.45 1.97 -3.85
N LEU A 36 -5.50 2.86 -4.85
CA LEU A 36 -6.19 2.59 -6.12
C LEU A 36 -5.54 1.45 -6.91
N TYR A 37 -4.21 1.40 -6.95
CA TYR A 37 -3.47 0.29 -7.58
C TYR A 37 -3.80 -1.04 -6.90
N LYS A 38 -3.75 -1.10 -5.57
CA LYS A 38 -4.03 -2.31 -4.79
C LYS A 38 -5.48 -2.74 -4.88
N TRP A 39 -6.43 -1.80 -4.83
CA TRP A 39 -7.85 -2.11 -4.96
C TRP A 39 -8.18 -2.76 -6.30
N ARG A 40 -7.65 -2.21 -7.41
CA ARG A 40 -7.80 -2.83 -8.75
C ARG A 40 -7.15 -4.20 -8.83
N PHE A 41 -5.96 -4.37 -8.25
CA PHE A 41 -5.27 -5.66 -8.22
C PHE A 41 -6.09 -6.72 -7.48
N PHE A 42 -6.58 -6.41 -6.27
CA PHE A 42 -7.39 -7.35 -5.48
C PHE A 42 -8.77 -7.61 -6.10
N ALA A 43 -9.37 -6.63 -6.78
CA ALA A 43 -10.63 -6.80 -7.50
C ALA A 43 -10.48 -7.76 -8.69
N ARG A 44 -9.39 -7.65 -9.47
CA ARG A 44 -9.07 -8.60 -10.54
C ARG A 44 -8.73 -9.99 -10.00
N ALA A 45 -7.89 -10.07 -8.98
CA ALA A 45 -7.51 -11.35 -8.36
C ALA A 45 -8.73 -12.11 -7.80
N ARG A 46 -9.71 -11.41 -7.18
CA ARG A 46 -10.95 -12.03 -6.68
C ARG A 46 -11.84 -12.57 -7.80
N LYS A 47 -12.00 -11.82 -8.90
CA LYS A 47 -12.78 -12.28 -10.06
C LYS A 47 -12.18 -13.53 -10.69
N GLU A 48 -10.86 -13.54 -10.92
CA GLU A 48 -10.18 -14.70 -11.49
C GLU A 48 -10.19 -15.93 -10.56
N ASN A 49 -10.08 -15.72 -9.25
CA ASN A 49 -10.14 -16.81 -8.27
C ASN A 49 -11.53 -17.49 -8.23
N GLN A 50 -12.62 -16.71 -8.32
CA GLN A 50 -13.97 -17.27 -8.39
C GLN A 50 -14.21 -18.06 -9.69
N SER A 51 -13.66 -17.60 -10.82
CA SER A 51 -13.74 -18.35 -12.09
C SER A 51 -13.01 -19.69 -11.99
N PHE A 52 -11.82 -19.73 -11.37
CA PHE A 52 -11.06 -20.96 -11.18
C PHE A 52 -11.76 -21.96 -10.24
N LEU A 53 -12.33 -21.49 -9.13
CA LEU A 53 -13.04 -22.34 -8.17
C LEU A 53 -14.33 -22.93 -8.75
N ARG A 54 -15.07 -22.19 -9.57
CA ARG A 54 -16.25 -22.72 -10.30
C ARG A 54 -15.86 -23.81 -11.30
N LEU A 55 -14.70 -23.67 -11.96
CA LEU A 55 -14.14 -24.69 -12.86
C LEU A 55 -13.65 -25.94 -12.11
N TYR A 56 -13.16 -25.78 -10.87
CA TYR A 56 -12.74 -26.88 -10.01
C TYR A 56 -13.93 -27.72 -9.52
N ASP A 57 -15.02 -27.08 -9.07
CA ASP A 57 -16.24 -27.76 -8.59
C ASP A 57 -17.01 -28.50 -9.70
N SER A 58 -16.78 -28.16 -10.97
CA SER A 58 -17.48 -28.74 -12.12
C SER A 58 -16.90 -30.09 -12.59
N GLY A 59 -15.92 -30.68 -11.90
CA GLY A 59 -15.43 -32.04 -12.17
C GLY A 59 -14.56 -32.20 -13.44
N TYR A 60 -13.94 -31.13 -13.95
CA TYR A 60 -13.15 -31.19 -15.18
C TYR A 60 -11.77 -31.85 -14.99
N ASN A 61 -11.42 -32.68 -15.98
CA ASN A 61 -10.26 -33.56 -16.05
C ASN A 61 -8.93 -32.88 -15.64
N LYS A 62 -8.07 -33.56 -14.85
CA LYS A 62 -6.80 -33.04 -14.28
C LYS A 62 -5.89 -32.31 -15.30
N LYS A 63 -5.94 -32.67 -16.59
CA LYS A 63 -5.17 -32.03 -17.67
C LYS A 63 -5.72 -30.66 -18.08
N ALA A 64 -7.03 -30.45 -18.02
CA ALA A 64 -7.66 -29.16 -18.31
C ALA A 64 -7.37 -28.13 -17.21
N LEU A 65 -7.23 -28.56 -15.96
CA LEU A 65 -6.81 -27.70 -14.84
C LEU A 65 -5.38 -27.19 -15.00
N LEU A 66 -4.48 -28.02 -15.52
CA LEU A 66 -3.09 -27.65 -15.83
C LEU A 66 -3.02 -26.65 -17.01
N GLN A 67 -3.94 -26.76 -17.98
CA GLN A 67 -4.02 -25.86 -19.14
C GLN A 67 -4.72 -24.54 -18.82
N ALA A 68 -5.76 -24.55 -17.98
CA ALA A 68 -6.39 -23.34 -17.45
C ALA A 68 -5.44 -22.58 -16.50
N SER A 69 -4.66 -23.33 -15.69
CA SER A 69 -3.54 -22.79 -14.92
C SER A 69 -2.59 -21.99 -15.80
N ARG A 70 -2.33 -22.36 -17.06
CA ARG A 70 -1.47 -21.60 -18.01
C ARG A 70 -2.05 -20.24 -18.44
N HIS A 71 -3.36 -20.05 -18.37
CA HIS A 71 -4.02 -18.81 -18.80
C HIS A 71 -4.35 -17.82 -17.68
N LEU A 72 -4.45 -18.25 -16.41
CA LEU A 72 -4.69 -17.34 -15.28
C LEU A 72 -3.37 -16.81 -14.70
N LEU A 73 -2.89 -15.70 -15.25
CA LEU A 73 -1.63 -15.05 -14.86
C LEU A 73 -1.73 -14.15 -13.62
N VAL A 74 -2.95 -13.87 -13.13
CA VAL A 74 -3.17 -12.88 -12.06
C VAL A 74 -3.51 -13.54 -10.71
N SER A 75 -3.91 -14.83 -10.69
CA SER A 75 -4.28 -15.51 -9.45
C SER A 75 -3.05 -16.02 -8.66
N PRO A 76 -2.89 -15.61 -7.38
CA PRO A 76 -1.89 -16.14 -6.43
C PRO A 76 -1.83 -17.67 -6.39
N LEU A 77 -2.99 -18.34 -6.44
CA LEU A 77 -3.08 -19.80 -6.36
C LEU A 77 -2.56 -20.49 -7.62
N ALA A 78 -2.80 -19.91 -8.80
CA ALA A 78 -2.29 -20.47 -10.06
C ALA A 78 -0.75 -20.41 -10.12
N ARG A 79 -0.14 -19.36 -9.54
CA ARG A 79 1.31 -19.22 -9.51
C ARG A 79 1.97 -20.21 -8.55
N ILE A 80 1.37 -20.43 -7.38
CA ILE A 80 1.81 -21.45 -6.42
C ILE A 80 1.66 -22.85 -7.03
N TYR A 81 0.53 -23.14 -7.70
CA TYR A 81 0.30 -24.42 -8.34
C TYR A 81 1.34 -24.74 -9.43
N ARG A 82 1.69 -23.79 -10.31
CA ARG A 82 2.74 -24.02 -11.32
C ARG A 82 4.12 -24.24 -10.72
N ALA A 83 4.51 -23.43 -9.73
CA ALA A 83 5.85 -23.53 -9.14
C ALA A 83 6.08 -24.86 -8.42
N VAL A 84 5.01 -25.40 -7.82
CA VAL A 84 5.03 -26.69 -7.14
C VAL A 84 4.96 -27.87 -8.11
N TYR A 85 4.22 -27.75 -9.21
CA TYR A 85 4.11 -28.84 -10.21
C TYR A 85 5.29 -28.89 -11.19
N SER A 86 6.11 -27.84 -11.26
CA SER A 86 7.40 -27.87 -11.97
C SER A 86 8.51 -28.52 -11.15
N GLU A 87 8.41 -28.51 -9.82
CA GLU A 87 9.24 -29.31 -8.93
C GLU A 87 8.61 -30.70 -8.87
N ASP A 88 9.02 -31.61 -9.75
CA ASP A 88 8.54 -33.00 -9.85
C ASP A 88 8.86 -33.78 -8.56
N SER A 89 8.05 -33.53 -7.52
CA SER A 89 8.30 -33.95 -6.14
C SER A 89 7.33 -35.07 -5.78
N THR A 90 7.84 -36.30 -5.81
CA THR A 90 7.08 -37.53 -5.50
C THR A 90 6.69 -37.61 -4.02
N ASN A 91 7.40 -36.90 -3.14
CA ASN A 91 7.17 -36.92 -1.70
C ASN A 91 6.19 -35.82 -1.24
N ARG A 92 5.11 -36.22 -0.56
CA ARG A 92 4.09 -35.30 -0.02
C ARG A 92 4.63 -34.26 0.96
N GLU A 93 5.70 -34.56 1.71
CA GLU A 93 6.29 -33.60 2.64
C GLU A 93 7.12 -32.53 1.94
N GLU A 94 7.82 -32.88 0.87
CA GLU A 94 8.55 -31.93 0.02
C GLU A 94 7.58 -31.00 -0.70
N LEU A 95 6.51 -31.56 -1.26
CA LEU A 95 5.41 -30.79 -1.86
C LEU A 95 4.80 -29.79 -0.87
N ARG A 96 4.52 -30.21 0.37
CA ARG A 96 3.99 -29.33 1.43
C ARG A 96 4.96 -28.21 1.80
N ARG A 97 6.26 -28.49 1.84
CA ARG A 97 7.31 -27.49 2.12
C ARG A 97 7.42 -26.47 0.98
N ALA A 98 7.44 -26.94 -0.28
CA ALA A 98 7.42 -26.09 -1.45
C ALA A 98 6.18 -25.18 -1.48
N LEU A 99 4.98 -25.75 -1.28
CA LEU A 99 3.72 -25.00 -1.19
C LEU A 99 3.78 -23.87 -0.15
N ARG A 100 4.25 -24.17 1.07
CA ARG A 100 4.39 -23.15 2.13
C ARG A 100 5.36 -22.05 1.71
N ARG A 101 6.51 -22.39 1.11
CA ARG A 101 7.49 -21.42 0.63
C ARG A 101 6.91 -20.49 -0.42
N TYR A 102 6.27 -21.04 -1.47
CA TYR A 102 5.67 -20.23 -2.54
C TYR A 102 4.49 -19.40 -2.05
N ALA A 103 3.70 -19.91 -1.10
CA ALA A 103 2.65 -19.15 -0.44
C ALA A 103 3.21 -17.93 0.32
N THR A 104 4.29 -18.11 1.09
CA THR A 104 4.95 -16.99 1.79
C THR A 104 5.50 -15.94 0.82
N LEU A 105 6.13 -16.36 -0.28
CA LEU A 105 6.64 -15.43 -1.31
C LEU A 105 5.52 -14.65 -2.00
N GLU A 106 4.39 -15.31 -2.26
CA GLU A 106 3.20 -14.69 -2.82
C GLU A 106 2.60 -13.67 -1.85
N SER A 107 2.45 -14.03 -0.57
CA SER A 107 2.01 -13.10 0.48
C SER A 107 2.91 -11.88 0.58
N ALA A 108 4.24 -12.07 0.60
CA ALA A 108 5.19 -10.96 0.63
C ALA A 108 5.05 -10.04 -0.61
N ARG A 109 4.78 -10.60 -1.79
CA ARG A 109 4.48 -9.81 -3.00
C ARG A 109 3.16 -9.04 -2.86
N LEU A 110 2.16 -9.63 -2.22
CA LEU A 110 0.88 -8.95 -1.92
C LEU A 110 1.03 -7.88 -0.84
N GLU A 111 2.01 -7.98 0.04
CA GLU A 111 2.30 -6.96 1.06
C GLU A 111 3.15 -5.81 0.53
N ARG A 112 3.70 -5.94 -0.69
CA ARG A 112 4.47 -4.87 -1.33
C ARG A 112 3.68 -3.56 -1.35
N TYR A 113 4.32 -2.51 -0.85
CA TYR A 113 3.79 -1.15 -0.64
C TYR A 113 2.80 -0.97 0.53
N LEU A 114 2.26 -2.04 1.14
CA LEU A 114 1.47 -1.92 2.37
C LEU A 114 2.33 -1.46 3.55
N ASN A 115 3.57 -1.96 3.65
CA ASN A 115 4.52 -1.50 4.67
C ASN A 115 4.81 -0.01 4.56
N PHE A 116 4.93 0.53 3.35
CA PHE A 116 5.11 1.97 3.15
C PHE A 116 3.88 2.77 3.58
N LEU A 117 2.68 2.25 3.29
CA LEU A 117 1.43 2.88 3.72
C LEU A 117 1.30 2.87 5.25
N ALA A 118 1.72 1.77 5.89
CA ALA A 118 1.72 1.63 7.34
C ALA A 118 2.71 2.60 8.00
N THR A 119 3.95 2.70 7.50
CA THR A 119 4.94 3.65 8.02
C THR A 119 4.53 5.10 7.77
N THR A 120 3.97 5.41 6.60
CA THR A 120 3.46 6.75 6.30
C THR A 120 2.29 7.09 7.22
N GLY A 121 1.39 6.16 7.48
CA GLY A 121 0.26 6.33 8.40
C GLY A 121 0.68 6.60 9.84
N SER A 122 1.75 5.94 10.32
CA SER A 122 2.26 6.18 11.67
C SER A 122 3.17 7.41 11.79
N THR A 123 3.89 7.79 10.74
CA THR A 123 4.88 8.88 10.78
C THR A 123 4.27 10.25 10.48
N THR A 124 3.23 10.29 9.64
CA THR A 124 2.54 11.54 9.22
C THR A 124 2.06 12.42 10.38
N PRO A 125 1.46 11.87 11.47
CA PRO A 125 1.05 12.68 12.61
C PRO A 125 2.21 13.45 13.25
N PHE A 126 3.40 12.85 13.34
CA PHE A 126 4.58 13.50 13.91
C PHE A 126 5.10 14.63 13.01
N ILE A 127 5.05 14.46 11.69
CA ILE A 127 5.40 15.51 10.71
C ILE A 127 4.45 16.70 10.86
N GLY A 128 3.14 16.44 11.03
CA GLY A 128 2.15 17.48 11.28
C GLY A 128 2.39 18.22 12.60
N LEU A 129 2.61 17.47 13.69
CA LEU A 129 2.92 18.03 15.02
C LEU A 129 4.19 18.88 15.01
N PHE A 130 5.22 18.45 14.28
CA PHE A 130 6.44 19.25 14.09
C PHE A 130 6.13 20.61 13.46
N GLY A 131 5.29 20.64 12.41
CA GLY A 131 4.87 21.89 11.78
C GLY A 131 4.14 22.83 12.72
N THR A 132 3.27 22.31 13.60
CA THR A 132 2.54 23.12 14.58
C THR A 132 3.47 23.66 15.66
N VAL A 133 4.38 22.84 16.21
CA VAL A 133 5.36 23.26 17.22
C VAL A 133 6.27 24.35 16.66
N TRP A 134 6.79 24.16 15.45
CA TRP A 134 7.64 25.16 14.81
C TRP A 134 6.90 26.48 14.56
N GLY A 135 5.65 26.40 14.09
CA GLY A 135 4.82 27.58 13.86
C GLY A 135 4.58 28.38 15.15
N ILE A 136 4.27 27.68 16.25
CA ILE A 136 4.09 28.30 17.57
C ILE A 136 5.40 28.93 18.07
N MET A 137 6.53 28.22 17.94
CA MET A 137 7.85 28.74 18.32
C MET A 137 8.21 30.03 17.57
N ASN A 138 7.95 30.08 16.26
CA ASN A 138 8.21 31.26 15.45
C ASN A 138 7.31 32.45 15.85
N SER A 139 6.04 32.19 16.20
CA SER A 139 5.12 33.22 16.71
C SER A 139 5.59 33.78 18.05
N PHE A 140 6.00 32.93 19.00
CA PHE A 140 6.54 33.38 20.29
C PHE A 140 7.85 34.15 20.13
N HIS A 141 8.73 33.73 19.23
CA HIS A 141 9.95 34.46 18.92
C HIS A 141 9.64 35.85 18.36
N GLY A 142 8.63 35.98 17.48
CA GLY A 142 8.16 37.26 16.98
C GLY A 142 7.60 38.18 18.07
N ILE A 143 6.81 37.64 19.01
CA ILE A 143 6.27 38.41 20.15
C ILE A 143 7.39 38.89 21.09
N GLY A 144 8.38 38.02 21.37
CA GLY A 144 9.53 38.35 22.19
C GLY A 144 10.42 39.42 21.55
N ALA A 145 10.68 39.32 20.25
CA ALA A 145 11.45 40.32 19.50
C ALA A 145 10.74 41.67 19.37
N ALA A 146 9.39 41.67 19.33
CA ALA A 146 8.58 42.88 19.31
C ALA A 146 8.46 43.57 20.68
N GLY A 147 9.13 43.06 21.73
CA GLY A 147 9.14 43.66 23.06
C GLY A 147 7.78 43.64 23.78
N SER A 148 6.80 42.89 23.26
CA SER A 148 5.45 42.79 23.82
C SER A 148 5.33 41.71 24.90
N ALA A 149 6.44 41.04 25.23
CA ALA A 149 6.55 40.14 26.38
C ALA A 149 7.08 40.94 27.58
N SER A 150 6.17 41.54 28.35
CA SER A 150 6.40 41.97 29.73
C SER A 150 5.73 41.00 30.69
#